data_AF-A0A7K6KQ20-F1
#
_entry.id   AF-A0A7K6KQ20-F1
#
_cell.length_a   1.000
_cell.length_b   1.000
_cell.length_c   1.000
_cell.angle_alpha   90.00
_cell.angle_beta   90.00
_cell.angle_gamma   90.00
#
_symmetry.space_group_name_H-M   'P 1'
#
loop_
_entity.id
_entity.type
_entity.pdbx_description
1 polymer ?
#
loop_
_entity_poly.entity_id
_entity_poly.type
_entity_poly.pdbx_seq_one_letter_code
_entity_poly.pdbx_strand_id
1 'polypeptide(L)'
;AVESEDPAEEPERRARGCRPQFQRTGLRVLAHFVAHPLDGGRHLSYLPGPEWLLDVTHLVAARTRVQDPRVASLEEGAVVVGREPGVTSVEVRSPLSDSILGEQTLVVSEEKVTVTELRAQVVAGLSLSLRTQLDHPAVVTATARGTPTLRVLKQEATLSVWLSFSDHTLAPLELYGWHDVALTVTSLDRAVATVGGSPGVPASHPWVVAEGPGRGALLQLSLHPPDPCRRGRHRAAALATGTAWL
;
A
#
# COMPACT_ATOMS: atom_id res chain seq x y z
N ALA A 1 -23.46 2.62 -54.95
CA ALA A 1 -22.23 2.01 -54.43
C ALA A 1 -21.64 2.99 -53.43
N VAL A 2 -21.74 2.61 -52.17
CA VAL A 2 -21.15 3.15 -50.93
C VAL A 2 -20.44 4.50 -51.03
N GLU A 3 -21.10 5.55 -50.52
CA GLU A 3 -20.45 6.75 -49.98
C GLU A 3 -19.71 6.33 -48.71
N SER A 4 -18.41 6.59 -48.65
CA SER A 4 -17.56 6.30 -47.50
C SER A 4 -17.78 7.35 -46.42
N GLU A 5 -18.41 6.92 -45.32
CA GLU A 5 -18.58 7.68 -44.08
C GLU A 5 -17.22 7.99 -43.42
N ASP A 6 -17.10 9.22 -42.95
CA ASP A 6 -16.01 9.70 -42.09
C ASP A 6 -15.83 8.78 -40.86
N PRO A 7 -14.61 8.30 -40.56
CA PRO A 7 -14.35 7.74 -39.25
C PRO A 7 -14.33 8.89 -38.25
N ALA A 8 -15.39 8.93 -37.43
CA ALA A 8 -15.51 9.75 -36.25
C ALA A 8 -14.17 9.80 -35.49
N GLU A 9 -13.58 10.99 -35.40
CA GLU A 9 -12.42 11.27 -34.57
C GLU A 9 -12.71 10.78 -33.14
N GLU A 10 -11.97 9.75 -32.73
CA GLU A 10 -12.01 9.18 -31.39
C GLU A 10 -11.78 10.27 -30.34
N PRO A 11 -12.51 10.25 -29.21
CA PRO A 11 -12.34 11.19 -28.10
C PRO A 11 -11.06 10.90 -27.27
N GLU A 12 -10.01 10.32 -27.87
CA GLU A 12 -8.73 10.03 -27.21
C GLU A 12 -7.85 11.29 -27.02
N ARG A 13 -8.29 12.46 -27.48
CA ARG A 13 -7.67 13.75 -27.13
C ARG A 13 -8.16 14.35 -25.81
N ARG A 14 -8.81 13.57 -24.93
CA ARG A 14 -9.16 14.02 -23.58
C ARG A 14 -7.93 13.99 -22.65
N ALA A 15 -7.29 15.17 -22.58
CA ALA A 15 -6.45 15.68 -21.49
C ALA A 15 -5.07 15.03 -21.26
N ARG A 16 -4.06 15.47 -22.03
CA ARG A 16 -2.64 15.44 -21.65
C ARG A 16 -2.37 16.45 -20.52
N GLY A 17 -2.97 16.24 -19.35
CA GLY A 17 -2.87 17.14 -18.21
C GLY A 17 -2.68 16.36 -16.92
N CYS A 18 -1.74 16.80 -16.09
CA CYS A 18 -1.57 16.23 -14.77
C CYS A 18 -2.66 16.69 -13.83
N ARG A 19 -3.32 15.72 -13.21
CA ARG A 19 -4.40 15.91 -12.24
C ARG A 19 -3.98 15.34 -10.89
N PRO A 20 -4.47 15.92 -9.77
CA PRO A 20 -4.35 15.29 -8.47
C PRO A 20 -4.88 13.85 -8.50
N GLN A 21 -4.25 12.97 -7.73
CA GLN A 21 -4.75 11.62 -7.49
C GLN A 21 -5.48 11.60 -6.14
N PHE A 22 -6.54 10.80 -6.06
CA PHE A 22 -7.20 10.54 -4.79
C PHE A 22 -6.34 9.61 -3.93
N GLN A 23 -6.51 9.72 -2.61
CA GLN A 23 -5.84 8.85 -1.67
C GLN A 23 -6.28 7.39 -1.84
N ARG A 24 -5.36 6.49 -1.51
CA ARG A 24 -5.54 5.04 -1.48
C ARG A 24 -5.38 4.51 -0.06
N THR A 25 -6.19 3.52 0.30
CA THR A 25 -6.11 2.87 1.61
C THR A 25 -6.20 1.36 1.48
N GLY A 26 -5.51 0.64 2.37
CA GLY A 26 -5.66 -0.80 2.49
C GLY A 26 -7.00 -1.16 3.14
N LEU A 27 -7.61 -2.23 2.65
CA LEU A 27 -8.79 -2.87 3.21
C LEU A 27 -8.38 -4.15 3.92
N ARG A 28 -8.88 -4.34 5.13
CA ARG A 28 -8.79 -5.62 5.85
C ARG A 28 -10.18 -6.04 6.32
N VAL A 29 -10.55 -7.27 6.00
CA VAL A 29 -11.77 -7.90 6.50
C VAL A 29 -11.39 -8.87 7.59
N LEU A 30 -11.91 -8.61 8.78
CA LEU A 30 -11.65 -9.37 9.98
C LEU A 30 -12.92 -10.12 10.39
N ALA A 31 -12.81 -11.41 10.72
CA ALA A 31 -13.95 -12.24 11.09
C ALA A 31 -13.62 -13.20 12.24
N HIS A 32 -14.64 -13.52 13.04
CA HIS A 32 -14.55 -14.61 14.01
C HIS A 32 -14.66 -15.96 13.29
N PHE A 33 -13.89 -16.95 13.74
CA PHE A 33 -14.10 -18.33 13.33
C PHE A 33 -14.95 -19.04 14.38
N VAL A 34 -16.15 -19.46 13.99
CA VAL A 34 -17.14 -20.05 14.90
C VAL A 34 -17.59 -21.42 14.38
N ALA A 35 -17.81 -22.35 15.31
CA ALA A 35 -18.40 -23.65 15.04
C ALA A 35 -19.67 -23.85 15.88
N HIS A 36 -20.68 -24.48 15.28
CA HIS A 36 -21.83 -24.97 16.03
C HIS A 36 -21.41 -26.22 16.82
N PRO A 37 -21.79 -26.33 18.10
CA PRO A 37 -21.44 -27.49 18.90
C PRO A 37 -22.25 -28.71 18.42
N LEU A 38 -21.62 -29.88 18.48
CA LEU A 38 -22.20 -31.15 17.99
C LEU A 38 -23.40 -31.62 18.81
N ASP A 39 -23.56 -31.10 20.03
CA ASP A 39 -24.61 -31.45 20.99
C ASP A 39 -25.95 -30.74 20.72
N GLY A 40 -26.04 -29.95 19.63
CA GLY A 40 -27.25 -29.19 19.30
C GLY A 40 -27.48 -27.97 20.21
N GLY A 41 -26.49 -27.61 21.03
CA GLY A 41 -26.49 -26.38 21.80
C GLY A 41 -26.54 -25.13 20.90
N ARG A 42 -27.12 -24.05 21.44
CA ARG A 42 -27.17 -22.75 20.73
C ARG A 42 -25.90 -21.91 20.90
N HIS A 43 -24.96 -22.33 21.75
CA HIS A 43 -23.76 -21.55 22.03
C HIS A 43 -22.70 -21.81 20.96
N LEU A 44 -22.30 -20.76 20.25
CA LEU A 44 -21.23 -20.85 19.26
C LEU A 44 -19.87 -21.04 19.96
N SER A 45 -19.09 -22.02 19.48
CA SER A 45 -17.72 -22.22 19.90
C SER A 45 -16.79 -21.35 19.04
N TYR A 46 -16.12 -20.38 19.66
CA TYR A 46 -15.15 -19.51 19.00
C TYR A 46 -13.77 -20.16 18.98
N LEU A 47 -13.06 -20.02 17.87
CA LEU A 47 -11.75 -20.63 17.65
C LEU A 47 -10.76 -19.56 17.17
N PRO A 48 -9.67 -19.27 17.91
CA PRO A 48 -9.30 -19.84 19.22
C PRO A 48 -10.09 -19.26 20.42
N GLY A 49 -10.79 -18.14 20.24
CA GLY A 49 -11.58 -17.48 21.28
C GLY A 49 -12.39 -16.29 20.73
N PRO A 50 -13.36 -15.75 21.48
CA PRO A 50 -14.24 -14.67 21.03
C PRO A 50 -13.57 -13.30 20.89
N GLU A 51 -12.38 -13.12 21.44
CA GLU A 51 -11.56 -11.92 21.35
C GLU A 51 -10.69 -11.89 20.09
N TRP A 52 -10.63 -12.99 19.34
CA TRP A 52 -9.78 -13.13 18.17
C TRP A 52 -10.58 -12.93 16.89
N LEU A 53 -10.08 -12.01 16.07
CA LEU A 53 -10.50 -11.87 14.69
C LEU A 53 -9.38 -12.35 13.77
N LEU A 54 -9.75 -13.11 12.75
CA LEU A 54 -8.84 -13.57 11.71
C LEU A 54 -8.97 -12.67 10.48
N ASP A 55 -7.83 -12.36 9.87
CA ASP A 55 -7.81 -11.69 8.58
C ASP A 55 -8.25 -12.65 7.47
N VAL A 56 -9.48 -12.43 6.98
CA VAL A 56 -10.11 -13.22 5.93
C VAL A 56 -10.20 -12.45 4.61
N THR A 57 -9.48 -11.32 4.48
CA THR A 57 -9.53 -10.44 3.31
C THR A 57 -9.34 -11.22 2.01
N HIS A 58 -8.33 -12.10 1.98
CA HIS A 58 -8.02 -12.95 0.82
C HIS A 58 -9.14 -13.95 0.47
N LEU A 59 -9.90 -14.44 1.46
CA LEU A 59 -11.00 -15.38 1.24
C LEU A 59 -12.24 -14.68 0.68
N VAL A 60 -12.47 -13.43 1.07
CA VAL A 60 -13.67 -12.67 0.69
C VAL A 60 -13.43 -11.65 -0.41
N ALA A 61 -12.19 -11.53 -0.91
CA ALA A 61 -11.81 -10.54 -1.94
C ALA A 61 -12.77 -10.53 -3.15
N ALA A 62 -13.10 -11.71 -3.70
CA ALA A 62 -14.01 -11.86 -4.83
C ALA A 62 -15.47 -11.48 -4.52
N ARG A 63 -15.82 -11.32 -3.25
CA ARG A 63 -17.16 -10.99 -2.75
C ARG A 63 -17.23 -9.61 -2.10
N THR A 64 -16.13 -8.87 -2.14
CA THR A 64 -16.01 -7.55 -1.57
C THR A 64 -16.18 -6.53 -2.67
N ARG A 65 -17.04 -5.53 -2.47
CA ARG A 65 -17.36 -4.52 -3.49
C ARG A 65 -17.62 -3.16 -2.87
N VAL A 66 -17.34 -2.11 -3.63
CA VAL A 66 -17.78 -0.75 -3.31
C VAL A 66 -19.22 -0.58 -3.80
N GLN A 67 -20.11 -0.02 -2.99
CA GLN A 67 -21.50 0.24 -3.37
C GLN A 67 -21.62 1.21 -4.55
N ASP A 68 -21.06 2.41 -4.42
CA ASP A 68 -21.00 3.39 -5.51
C ASP A 68 -19.59 3.42 -6.15
N PRO A 69 -19.40 2.80 -7.33
CA PRO A 69 -18.11 2.76 -8.03
C PRO A 69 -17.69 4.11 -8.62
N ARG A 70 -18.57 5.12 -8.61
CA ARG A 70 -18.22 6.49 -9.03
C ARG A 70 -17.41 7.20 -7.95
N VAL A 71 -17.76 6.96 -6.68
CA VAL A 71 -17.08 7.56 -5.51
C VAL A 71 -15.75 6.88 -5.24
N ALA A 72 -15.69 5.55 -5.26
CA ALA A 72 -14.45 4.80 -5.03
C ALA A 72 -14.43 3.46 -5.78
N SER A 73 -13.25 2.89 -6.01
CA SER A 73 -13.06 1.54 -6.55
C SER A 73 -12.23 0.66 -5.63
N LEU A 74 -12.38 -0.65 -5.78
CA LEU A 74 -11.57 -1.66 -5.10
C LEU A 74 -10.61 -2.31 -6.09
N GLU A 75 -9.31 -2.16 -5.86
CA GLU A 75 -8.22 -2.77 -6.63
C GLU A 75 -7.73 -4.02 -5.89
N GLU A 76 -7.52 -5.11 -6.65
CA GLU A 76 -7.02 -6.41 -6.17
C GLU A 76 -7.76 -6.99 -4.94
N GLY A 77 -8.98 -6.52 -4.67
CA GLY A 77 -9.78 -6.94 -3.52
C GLY A 77 -9.29 -6.44 -2.15
N ALA A 78 -8.23 -5.63 -2.11
CA ALA A 78 -7.57 -5.22 -0.86
C ALA A 78 -7.17 -3.73 -0.81
N VAL A 79 -7.30 -2.97 -1.90
CA VAL A 79 -6.94 -1.54 -1.93
C VAL A 79 -8.13 -0.72 -2.40
N VAL A 80 -8.60 0.20 -1.55
CA VAL A 80 -9.68 1.14 -1.90
C VAL A 80 -9.06 2.42 -2.45
N VAL A 81 -9.52 2.85 -3.62
CA VAL A 81 -9.05 4.02 -4.35
C VAL A 81 -10.19 5.00 -4.54
N GLY A 82 -10.03 6.23 -4.05
CA GLY A 82 -11.02 7.29 -4.29
C GLY A 82 -11.10 7.69 -5.76
N ARG A 83 -12.28 8.16 -6.21
CA ARG A 83 -12.54 8.54 -7.61
C ARG A 83 -13.27 9.85 -7.75
N GLU A 84 -14.29 10.07 -6.93
CA GLU A 84 -15.08 11.31 -6.90
C GLU A 84 -15.42 11.65 -5.46
N PRO A 85 -15.51 12.94 -5.10
CA PRO A 85 -15.95 13.34 -3.77
C PRO A 85 -17.35 12.80 -3.47
N GLY A 86 -17.53 12.22 -2.29
CA GLY A 86 -18.80 11.62 -1.91
C GLY A 86 -18.67 10.59 -0.78
N VAL A 87 -19.80 9.97 -0.46
CA VAL A 87 -19.91 8.93 0.57
C VAL A 87 -20.34 7.63 -0.10
N THR A 88 -19.66 6.53 0.19
CA THR A 88 -20.00 5.19 -0.27
C THR A 88 -19.64 4.18 0.82
N SER A 89 -19.89 2.88 0.61
CA SER A 89 -19.47 1.83 1.53
C SER A 89 -18.79 0.68 0.79
N VAL A 90 -17.87 0.01 1.48
CA VAL A 90 -17.35 -1.29 1.08
C VAL A 90 -18.20 -2.35 1.77
N GLU A 91 -18.78 -3.25 1.00
CA GLU A 91 -19.57 -4.38 1.49
C GLU A 91 -18.91 -5.70 1.15
N VAL A 92 -19.02 -6.65 2.08
CA VAL A 92 -18.73 -8.06 1.85
C VAL A 92 -20.04 -8.81 1.74
N ARG A 93 -20.26 -9.55 0.65
CA ARG A 93 -21.52 -10.28 0.42
C ARG A 93 -21.38 -11.79 0.54
N SER A 94 -22.43 -12.44 1.01
CA SER A 94 -22.53 -13.88 1.08
C SER A 94 -22.58 -14.49 -0.33
N PRO A 95 -21.74 -15.50 -0.63
CA PRO A 95 -21.78 -16.16 -1.93
C PRO A 95 -23.06 -16.99 -2.15
N LEU A 96 -23.79 -17.30 -1.08
CA LEU A 96 -24.98 -18.17 -1.13
C LEU A 96 -26.28 -17.36 -1.19
N SER A 97 -26.36 -16.27 -0.43
CA SER A 97 -27.59 -15.51 -0.21
C SER A 97 -27.54 -14.07 -0.76
N ASP A 98 -26.38 -13.62 -1.22
CA ASP A 98 -26.09 -12.21 -1.57
C ASP A 98 -26.38 -11.20 -0.44
N SER A 99 -26.58 -11.67 0.78
CA SER A 99 -26.75 -10.83 1.97
C SER A 99 -25.45 -10.16 2.37
N ILE A 100 -25.54 -8.94 2.90
CA ILE A 100 -24.38 -8.21 3.42
C ILE A 100 -23.89 -8.88 4.70
N LEU A 101 -22.65 -9.33 4.70
CA LEU A 101 -21.96 -9.94 5.84
C LEU A 101 -21.21 -8.90 6.68
N GLY A 102 -20.77 -7.81 6.03
CA GLY A 102 -20.09 -6.71 6.68
C GLY A 102 -20.10 -5.49 5.77
N GLU A 103 -20.14 -4.31 6.37
CA GLU A 103 -20.17 -3.03 5.67
C GLU A 103 -19.29 -2.02 6.41
N GLN A 104 -18.51 -1.25 5.64
CA GLN A 104 -17.73 -0.13 6.15
C GLN A 104 -17.96 1.09 5.25
N THR A 105 -18.58 2.13 5.81
CA THR A 105 -18.74 3.43 5.13
C THR A 105 -17.39 4.13 4.98
N LEU A 106 -17.18 4.77 3.84
CA LEU A 106 -16.01 5.57 3.51
C LEU A 106 -16.41 6.90 2.86
N VAL A 107 -15.58 7.92 3.09
CA VAL A 107 -15.80 9.27 2.57
C VAL A 107 -14.58 9.64 1.72
N VAL A 108 -14.85 10.07 0.48
CA VAL A 108 -13.84 10.66 -0.39
C VAL A 108 -14.02 12.18 -0.30
N SER A 109 -13.03 12.86 0.25
CA SER A 109 -13.04 14.31 0.41
C SER A 109 -12.70 15.02 -0.90
N GLU A 110 -13.24 16.23 -1.09
CA GLU A 110 -12.80 17.17 -2.13
C GLU A 110 -11.58 18.00 -1.71
N GLU A 111 -11.25 17.98 -0.41
CA GLU A 111 -10.11 18.71 0.14
C GLU A 111 -8.80 18.16 -0.41
N LYS A 112 -7.97 19.06 -0.94
CA LYS A 112 -6.69 18.69 -1.54
C LYS A 112 -5.63 18.57 -0.45
N VAL A 113 -4.98 17.43 -0.42
CA VAL A 113 -3.84 17.17 0.45
C VAL A 113 -2.56 17.07 -0.37
N THR A 114 -1.45 17.46 0.25
CA THR A 114 -0.11 17.35 -0.34
C THR A 114 0.73 16.37 0.44
N VAL A 115 1.65 15.67 -0.23
CA VAL A 115 2.67 14.87 0.46
C VAL A 115 3.65 15.84 1.12
N THR A 116 3.79 15.77 2.44
CA THR A 116 4.64 16.66 3.24
C THR A 116 6.01 16.05 3.52
N GLU A 117 6.07 14.74 3.75
CA GLU A 117 7.29 14.03 4.14
C GLU A 117 7.29 12.59 3.58
N LEU A 118 8.48 12.06 3.31
CA LEU A 118 8.68 10.63 3.07
C LEU A 118 9.31 9.99 4.31
N ARG A 119 8.64 8.98 4.86
CA ARG A 119 9.20 8.15 5.94
C ARG A 119 9.69 6.86 5.35
N ALA A 120 10.91 6.46 5.68
CA ALA A 120 11.49 5.24 5.13
C ALA A 120 12.25 4.44 6.19
N GLN A 121 12.12 3.13 6.08
CA GLN A 121 12.80 2.17 6.94
C GLN A 121 13.53 1.14 6.09
N VAL A 122 14.82 0.95 6.38
CA VAL A 122 15.61 -0.13 5.82
C VAL A 122 15.20 -1.45 6.47
N VAL A 123 15.04 -2.49 5.67
CA VAL A 123 14.75 -3.86 6.11
C VAL A 123 15.81 -4.78 5.52
N ALA A 124 16.85 -5.06 6.31
CA ALA A 124 18.00 -5.89 5.96
C ALA A 124 17.81 -7.38 6.31
N GLY A 125 16.82 -7.70 7.13
CA GLY A 125 16.50 -9.08 7.49
C GLY A 125 15.17 -9.18 8.23
N LEU A 126 14.76 -10.43 8.48
CA LEU A 126 13.58 -10.75 9.27
C LEU A 126 13.99 -11.64 10.43
N SER A 127 13.53 -11.31 11.63
CA SER A 127 13.63 -12.18 12.80
C SER A 127 12.24 -12.68 13.18
N LEU A 128 12.12 -13.99 13.39
CA LEU A 128 10.90 -14.62 13.86
C LEU A 128 11.03 -14.97 15.34
N SER A 129 10.07 -14.56 16.16
CA SER A 129 9.96 -15.00 17.55
C SER A 129 8.62 -15.68 17.79
N LEU A 130 8.64 -16.85 18.42
CA LEU A 130 7.46 -17.60 18.82
C LEU A 130 7.24 -17.40 20.32
N ARG A 131 6.02 -17.06 20.71
CA ARG A 131 5.61 -16.92 22.12
C ARG A 131 4.31 -17.68 22.34
N THR A 132 4.30 -18.56 23.34
CA THR A 132 3.06 -19.12 23.85
C THR A 132 2.36 -18.09 24.72
N GLN A 133 1.04 -18.02 24.65
CA GLN A 133 0.27 -17.13 25.51
C GLN A 133 -0.09 -17.85 26.81
N LEU A 134 0.12 -17.18 27.95
CA LEU A 134 -0.20 -17.73 29.26
C LEU A 134 -1.70 -17.99 29.42
N ASP A 135 -2.52 -17.08 28.89
CA ASP A 135 -3.98 -17.17 28.96
C ASP A 135 -4.56 -18.17 27.95
N HIS A 136 -3.82 -18.47 26.88
CA HIS A 136 -4.26 -19.32 25.77
C HIS A 136 -3.16 -20.33 25.38
N PRO A 137 -3.00 -21.45 26.11
CA PRO A 137 -1.89 -22.39 25.91
C PRO A 137 -1.91 -23.10 24.55
N ALA A 138 -3.07 -23.16 23.89
CA ALA A 138 -3.21 -23.69 22.52
C ALA A 138 -2.83 -22.66 21.44
N VAL A 139 -2.56 -21.40 21.80
CA VAL A 139 -2.24 -20.33 20.86
C VAL A 139 -0.75 -20.02 20.92
N VAL A 140 -0.11 -20.09 19.75
CA VAL A 140 1.29 -19.69 19.56
C VAL A 140 1.30 -18.42 18.71
N THR A 141 1.79 -17.33 19.29
CA THR A 141 1.98 -16.07 18.57
C THR A 141 3.34 -16.09 17.87
N ALA A 142 3.32 -16.04 16.54
CA ALA A 142 4.50 -15.87 15.72
C ALA A 142 4.66 -14.39 15.32
N THR A 143 5.69 -13.73 15.85
CA THR A 143 6.00 -12.33 15.52
C THR A 143 7.19 -12.26 14.57
N ALA A 144 6.96 -11.81 13.34
CA ALA A 144 8.02 -11.45 12.41
C ALA A 144 8.37 -9.96 12.57
N ARG A 145 9.66 -9.66 12.78
CA ARG A 145 10.17 -8.29 12.91
C ARG A 145 11.26 -8.04 11.86
N GLY A 146 11.12 -6.95 11.12
CA GLY A 146 12.17 -6.46 10.23
C GLY A 146 13.35 -5.87 11.02
N THR A 147 14.57 -6.23 10.64
CA THR A 147 15.81 -5.69 11.21
C THR A 147 16.44 -4.69 10.24
N PRO A 148 16.84 -3.49 10.70
CA PRO A 148 17.34 -2.45 9.80
C PRO A 148 18.85 -2.57 9.51
N THR A 149 19.58 -3.38 10.28
CA THR A 149 21.03 -3.39 10.26
C THR A 149 21.59 -4.37 9.24
N LEU A 150 22.35 -3.85 8.28
CA LEU A 150 23.22 -4.63 7.39
C LEU A 150 24.48 -5.04 8.17
N ARG A 151 24.80 -6.33 8.19
CA ARG A 151 25.90 -6.91 8.97
C ARG A 151 27.04 -7.45 8.11
N VAL A 152 26.75 -7.81 6.86
CA VAL A 152 27.71 -8.44 5.95
C VAL A 152 28.03 -7.50 4.80
N LEU A 153 29.29 -7.47 4.37
CA LEU A 153 29.70 -6.74 3.18
C LEU A 153 28.93 -7.25 1.95
N LYS A 154 28.44 -6.33 1.11
CA LYS A 154 27.55 -6.62 -0.03
C LYS A 154 26.20 -7.24 0.34
N GLN A 155 25.80 -7.18 1.61
CA GLN A 155 24.44 -7.55 1.98
C GLN A 155 23.44 -6.57 1.36
N GLU A 156 22.35 -7.11 0.80
CA GLU A 156 21.25 -6.33 0.27
C GLU A 156 20.15 -6.15 1.32
N ALA A 157 19.50 -4.99 1.31
CA ALA A 157 18.33 -4.66 2.11
C ALA A 157 17.28 -4.01 1.23
N THR A 158 16.01 -4.19 1.59
CA THR A 158 14.90 -3.48 0.95
C THR A 158 14.55 -2.21 1.73
N LEU A 159 13.74 -1.35 1.11
CA LEU A 159 13.24 -0.12 1.70
C LEU A 159 11.71 -0.19 1.77
N SER A 160 11.17 0.00 2.96
CA SER A 160 9.74 0.28 3.15
C SER A 160 9.54 1.78 3.27
N VAL A 161 8.62 2.34 2.49
CA VAL A 161 8.43 3.79 2.33
C VAL A 161 6.96 4.15 2.56
N TRP A 162 6.73 5.20 3.33
CA TRP A 162 5.40 5.75 3.61
C TRP A 162 5.34 7.22 3.20
N LEU A 163 4.21 7.58 2.62
CA LEU A 163 3.82 8.95 2.31
C LEU A 163 3.14 9.56 3.53
N SER A 164 3.65 10.70 4.00
CA SER A 164 2.96 11.54 4.97
C SER A 164 2.24 12.67 4.25
N PHE A 165 0.97 12.87 4.58
CA PHE A 165 0.13 13.89 3.98
C PHE A 165 -0.08 15.08 4.93
N SER A 166 -0.57 16.19 4.39
CA SER A 166 -0.88 17.40 5.14
C SER A 166 -2.05 17.27 6.10
N ASP A 167 -2.92 16.27 5.90
CA ASP A 167 -4.03 15.87 6.77
C ASP A 167 -3.60 14.93 7.91
N HIS A 168 -2.29 14.73 8.09
CA HIS A 168 -1.67 13.82 9.06
C HIS A 168 -1.92 12.33 8.80
N THR A 169 -2.48 11.97 7.65
CA THR A 169 -2.59 10.56 7.26
C THR A 169 -1.25 10.01 6.78
N LEU A 170 -1.09 8.69 6.90
CA LEU A 170 0.07 7.94 6.43
C LEU A 170 -0.40 6.83 5.50
N ALA A 171 0.24 6.69 4.35
CA ALA A 171 -0.03 5.58 3.43
C ALA A 171 1.28 4.91 2.98
N PRO A 172 1.36 3.56 3.01
CA PRO A 172 2.46 2.85 2.39
C PRO A 172 2.54 3.18 0.89
N LEU A 173 3.75 3.37 0.39
CA LEU A 173 3.98 3.69 -1.03
C LEU A 173 3.50 2.56 -1.94
N GLU A 174 3.51 1.33 -1.44
CA GLU A 174 3.05 0.13 -2.12
C GLU A 174 1.58 0.24 -2.58
N LEU A 175 0.76 1.03 -1.88
CA LEU A 175 -0.64 1.27 -2.31
C LEU A 175 -0.74 2.09 -3.59
N TYR A 176 0.25 2.95 -3.86
CA TYR A 176 0.29 3.79 -5.06
C TYR A 176 1.01 3.12 -6.23
N GLY A 177 1.73 2.03 -5.96
CA GLY A 177 2.55 1.33 -6.94
C GLY A 177 3.85 2.09 -7.25
N TRP A 178 4.94 1.36 -7.39
CA TRP A 178 6.26 1.95 -7.64
C TRP A 178 6.44 2.47 -9.07
N HIS A 179 5.53 2.09 -9.99
CA HIS A 179 5.54 2.52 -11.39
C HIS A 179 4.91 3.90 -11.59
N ASP A 180 3.91 4.25 -10.79
CA ASP A 180 3.17 5.50 -10.89
C ASP A 180 3.84 6.64 -10.08
N VAL A 181 4.83 6.27 -9.26
CA VAL A 181 5.53 7.16 -8.35
C VAL A 181 6.99 7.31 -8.81
N ALA A 182 7.37 8.53 -9.21
CA ALA A 182 8.77 8.84 -9.53
C ALA A 182 9.61 9.06 -8.26
N LEU A 183 9.82 7.99 -7.47
CA LEU A 183 10.69 8.02 -6.30
C LEU A 183 12.15 7.82 -6.71
N THR A 184 13.01 8.72 -6.25
CA THR A 184 14.46 8.60 -6.38
C THR A 184 15.08 8.36 -5.00
N VAL A 185 15.94 7.36 -4.90
CA VAL A 185 16.70 7.05 -3.67
C VAL A 185 18.19 7.17 -3.99
N THR A 186 18.91 7.94 -3.18
CA THR A 186 20.34 8.19 -3.35
C THR A 186 21.09 7.95 -2.05
N SER A 187 22.32 7.45 -2.15
CA SER A 187 23.21 7.36 -1.00
C SER A 187 24.04 8.63 -0.87
N LEU A 188 24.09 9.17 0.34
CA LEU A 188 24.92 10.31 0.74
C LEU A 188 26.38 9.88 1.02
N ASP A 189 26.61 8.60 1.33
CA ASP A 189 27.94 8.03 1.49
C ASP A 189 28.04 6.67 0.80
N ARG A 190 28.59 6.68 -0.42
CA ARG A 190 28.77 5.48 -1.24
C ARG A 190 29.85 4.53 -0.72
N ALA A 191 30.71 4.96 0.20
CA ALA A 191 31.66 4.08 0.85
C ALA A 191 30.99 3.20 1.92
N VAL A 192 29.85 3.65 2.46
CA VAL A 192 29.06 2.89 3.46
C VAL A 192 27.98 2.06 2.79
N ALA A 193 27.20 2.66 1.89
CA ALA A 193 26.12 1.97 1.21
C ALA A 193 25.88 2.52 -0.18
N THR A 194 25.51 1.65 -1.12
CA THR A 194 25.03 2.04 -2.44
C THR A 194 23.54 1.69 -2.59
N VAL A 195 22.87 2.37 -3.51
CA VAL A 195 21.46 2.10 -3.84
C VAL A 195 21.43 1.43 -5.20
N GLY A 196 20.85 0.23 -5.24
CA GLY A 196 20.54 -0.51 -6.44
C GLY A 196 19.14 -0.20 -6.95
N GLY A 197 18.94 -0.41 -8.25
CA GLY A 197 17.76 0.00 -9.01
C GLY A 197 18.19 0.81 -10.23
N SER A 198 17.84 0.34 -11.43
CA SER A 198 18.29 1.01 -12.65
C SER A 198 17.39 2.22 -12.92
N PRO A 199 17.92 3.45 -13.07
CA PRO A 199 17.14 4.66 -13.39
C PRO A 199 16.46 4.62 -14.77
N GLY A 200 16.55 3.51 -15.52
CA GLY A 200 15.89 3.27 -16.80
C GLY A 200 15.00 2.03 -16.85
N VAL A 201 14.82 1.31 -15.74
CA VAL A 201 13.87 0.18 -15.66
C VAL A 201 12.68 0.63 -14.80
N PRO A 202 11.57 1.04 -15.42
CA PRO A 202 10.34 1.37 -14.70
C PRO A 202 9.74 0.07 -14.14
N ALA A 203 10.23 -0.40 -12.99
CA ALA A 203 9.64 -1.49 -12.21
C ALA A 203 10.44 -1.90 -10.94
N SER A 204 11.70 -1.51 -10.77
CA SER A 204 12.48 -2.08 -9.65
C SER A 204 12.26 -1.30 -8.36
N HIS A 205 11.69 -1.95 -7.33
CA HIS A 205 11.79 -1.48 -5.94
C HIS A 205 13.26 -1.18 -5.63
N PRO A 206 13.59 -0.02 -5.04
CA PRO A 206 14.96 0.30 -4.68
C PRO A 206 15.44 -0.66 -3.59
N TRP A 207 16.67 -1.14 -3.74
CA TRP A 207 17.36 -1.88 -2.70
C TRP A 207 18.67 -1.20 -2.34
N VAL A 208 19.19 -1.52 -1.17
CA VAL A 208 20.39 -0.91 -0.60
C VAL A 208 21.43 -2.00 -0.43
N VAL A 209 22.67 -1.73 -0.81
CA VAL A 209 23.79 -2.66 -0.69
C VAL A 209 24.80 -2.09 0.29
N ALA A 210 25.21 -2.90 1.27
CA ALA A 210 26.28 -2.54 2.19
C ALA A 210 27.65 -2.54 1.50
N GLU A 211 28.35 -1.41 1.52
CA GLU A 211 29.68 -1.23 0.92
C GLU A 211 30.80 -1.13 1.96
N GLY A 212 30.47 -0.70 3.18
CA GLY A 212 31.44 -0.51 4.24
C GLY A 212 30.81 -0.18 5.58
N PRO A 213 31.63 -0.03 6.63
CA PRO A 213 31.14 0.31 7.96
C PRO A 213 30.69 1.77 8.04
N GLY A 214 29.50 2.00 8.58
CA GLY A 214 28.97 3.34 8.84
C GLY A 214 27.60 3.28 9.50
N ARG A 215 27.10 4.44 9.94
CA ARG A 215 25.75 4.59 10.51
C ARG A 215 25.24 6.01 10.33
N GLY A 216 23.93 6.17 10.21
CA GLY A 216 23.27 7.48 10.21
C GLY A 216 22.20 7.61 9.12
N ALA A 217 21.71 8.82 8.93
CA ALA A 217 20.78 9.16 7.85
C ALA A 217 21.53 9.25 6.51
N LEU A 218 21.88 8.10 5.94
CA LEU A 218 22.75 7.99 4.76
C LEU A 218 21.98 7.88 3.45
N LEU A 219 20.66 7.63 3.49
CA LEU A 219 19.83 7.52 2.31
C LEU A 219 18.95 8.76 2.19
N GLN A 220 19.00 9.43 1.04
CA GLN A 220 18.12 10.53 0.70
C GLN A 220 17.07 10.07 -0.31
N LEU A 221 15.80 10.28 0.05
CA LEU A 221 14.64 9.97 -0.76
C LEU A 221 14.04 11.27 -1.31
N SER A 222 13.64 11.25 -2.58
CA SER A 222 12.98 12.38 -3.24
C SER A 222 11.84 11.87 -4.12
N LEU A 223 10.63 12.31 -3.80
CA LEU A 223 9.44 12.01 -4.57
C LEU A 223 9.27 13.09 -5.62
N HIS A 224 9.16 12.72 -6.89
CA HIS A 224 8.95 13.64 -7.99
C HIS A 224 7.58 13.43 -8.64
N PRO A 225 7.06 14.45 -9.33
CA PRO A 225 5.94 14.25 -10.23
C PRO A 225 6.34 13.24 -11.33
N PRO A 226 5.38 12.42 -11.82
CA PRO A 226 5.58 11.58 -12.99
C PRO A 226 6.11 12.39 -14.17
N ASP A 227 6.89 11.75 -15.07
CA ASP A 227 7.47 12.42 -16.24
C ASP A 227 6.49 13.27 -17.07
N PRO A 228 5.25 12.84 -17.38
CA PRO A 228 4.30 13.69 -18.11
C PRO A 228 3.89 14.97 -17.35
N CYS A 229 4.15 15.04 -16.04
CA CYS A 229 3.84 16.17 -15.17
C CYS A 229 4.98 17.16 -14.99
N ARG A 230 6.18 16.82 -15.47
CA ARG A 230 7.36 17.68 -15.35
C ARG A 230 7.23 18.81 -16.37
N ARG A 231 6.75 19.97 -15.94
CA ARG A 231 6.61 21.16 -16.80
C ARG A 231 7.98 21.82 -17.02
N GLY A 232 8.48 21.75 -18.25
CA GLY A 232 9.64 22.53 -18.74
C GLY A 232 11.00 21.84 -18.59
N ARG A 233 12.05 22.45 -19.18
CA ARG A 233 13.44 21.94 -19.19
C ARG A 233 14.17 22.03 -17.84
N HIS A 234 13.51 22.51 -16.79
CA HIS A 234 14.09 22.62 -15.45
C HIS A 234 13.71 21.39 -14.61
N ARG A 235 14.65 20.89 -13.81
CA ARG A 235 14.41 19.78 -12.86
C ARG A 235 13.17 20.11 -12.04
N ALA A 236 12.10 19.35 -12.21
CA ALA A 236 10.89 19.52 -11.41
C ALA A 236 11.26 19.38 -9.92
N ALA A 237 10.87 20.36 -9.11
CA ALA A 237 11.07 20.32 -7.67
C ALA A 237 10.46 19.03 -7.10
N ALA A 238 11.13 18.45 -6.10
CA ALA A 238 10.60 17.29 -5.40
C ALA A 238 9.27 17.68 -4.72
N LEU A 239 8.28 16.81 -4.81
CA LEU A 239 7.00 16.93 -4.10
C LEU A 239 7.21 16.76 -2.60
N ALA A 240 8.06 15.80 -2.22
CA ALA A 240 8.45 15.56 -0.85
C ALA A 240 9.86 14.95 -0.82
N THR A 241 10.56 15.17 0.27
CA THR A 241 11.87 14.57 0.54
C THR A 241 11.86 13.89 1.89
N GLY A 242 12.75 12.91 2.07
CA GLY A 242 12.95 12.26 3.35
C GLY A 242 14.33 11.64 3.43
N THR A 243 14.67 11.16 4.62
CA THR A 243 15.92 10.43 4.85
C THR A 243 15.64 9.10 5.53
N ALA A 244 16.34 8.05 5.12
CA ALA A 244 16.35 6.77 5.81
C ALA A 244 17.67 6.56 6.56
N TRP A 245 17.54 5.98 7.75
CA TRP A 245 18.66 5.59 8.59
C TRP A 245 19.19 4.21 8.19
N LEU A 246 20.52 4.10 8.17
CA LEU A 246 21.32 2.88 8.01
C LEU A 246 22.18 2.65 9.25
#